data_AF-A0A7K2E7W5-F1
#
_entry.id   AF-A0A7K2E7W5-F1
#
_cell.length_a   1.000
_cell.length_b   1.000
_cell.length_c   1.000
_cell.angle_alpha   90.00
_cell.angle_beta   90.00
_cell.angle_gamma   90.00
#
_symmetry.space_group_name_H-M   'P 1'
#
loop_
_entity.id
_entity.type
_entity.pdbx_description
1 polymer ?
#
loop_
_entity_poly.entity_id
_entity_poly.type
_entity_poly.pdbx_seq_one_letter_code
_entity_poly.pdbx_strand_id
1 'polypeptide(L)'
;MKKQRGDPSEEERAGVEQDLALGQLIYDLRIDVGLSQRELAERMGTTQSVISRLEEGGGARNRIDTLARVATALGRHLVLSFPAEVPDRMDDAIQVA
;
A
#
# COMPACT_ATOMS: atom_id res chain seq x y z
N MET A 1 -9.30 -2.45 33.18
CA MET A 1 -8.78 -3.80 32.86
C MET A 1 -8.07 -3.73 31.51
N LYS A 2 -6.75 -3.94 31.47
CA LYS A 2 -5.99 -3.98 30.22
C LYS A 2 -6.33 -5.31 29.53
N LYS A 3 -7.02 -5.27 28.38
CA LYS A 3 -7.24 -6.48 27.57
C LYS A 3 -5.88 -6.95 27.08
N GLN A 4 -5.46 -8.12 27.57
CA GLN A 4 -4.29 -8.83 27.06
C GLN A 4 -4.65 -9.25 25.63
N ARG A 5 -4.02 -8.65 24.63
CA ARG A 5 -4.11 -9.12 23.24
C ARG A 5 -3.46 -10.50 23.23
N GLY A 6 -4.25 -11.54 23.01
CA GLY A 6 -3.73 -12.85 22.66
C GLY A 6 -2.98 -12.77 21.33
N ASP A 7 -2.21 -13.80 21.01
CA ASP A 7 -1.49 -13.86 19.74
C ASP A 7 -2.47 -13.65 18.57
N PRO A 8 -2.09 -12.85 17.55
CA PRO A 8 -2.93 -12.60 16.39
C PRO A 8 -3.19 -13.91 15.64
N SER A 9 -4.42 -14.07 15.15
CA SER A 9 -4.84 -15.20 14.32
C SER A 9 -4.02 -15.26 13.02
N GLU A 10 -4.03 -16.40 12.33
CA GLU A 10 -3.37 -16.54 11.03
C GLU A 10 -3.95 -15.57 9.99
N GLU A 11 -5.27 -15.36 10.00
CA GLU A 11 -5.94 -14.38 9.14
C GLU A 11 -5.49 -12.95 9.46
N GLU A 12 -5.35 -12.60 10.74
CA GLU A 12 -4.85 -11.28 11.16
C GLU A 12 -3.39 -11.07 10.72
N ARG A 13 -2.56 -12.12 10.76
CA ARG A 13 -1.17 -12.07 10.29
C ARG A 13 -1.10 -11.91 8.77
N ALA A 14 -1.91 -12.67 8.03
CA ALA A 14 -1.97 -12.59 6.57
C ALA A 14 -2.43 -11.20 6.10
N GLY A 15 -3.44 -10.62 6.74
CA GLY A 15 -3.87 -9.26 6.44
C GLY A 15 -2.78 -8.21 6.70
N VAL A 16 -2.04 -8.34 7.81
CA VAL A 16 -0.89 -7.46 8.10
C VAL A 16 0.21 -7.60 7.06
N GLU A 17 0.52 -8.84 6.62
CA GLU A 17 1.52 -9.09 5.60
C GLU A 17 1.15 -8.45 4.25
N GLN A 18 -0.13 -8.53 3.85
CA GLN A 18 -0.64 -7.88 2.64
C GLN A 18 -0.56 -6.37 2.71
N ASP A 19 -0.94 -5.77 3.84
CA ASP A 19 -0.85 -4.32 4.03
C ASP A 19 0.60 -3.85 3.95
N LEU A 20 1.54 -4.58 4.56
CA LEU A 20 2.97 -4.29 4.49
C LEU A 20 3.52 -4.41 3.07
N ALA A 21 3.13 -5.45 2.33
CA ALA A 21 3.53 -5.62 0.93
C ALA A 21 3.05 -4.46 0.05
N LEU A 22 1.84 -3.96 0.28
CA LEU A 22 1.31 -2.79 -0.43
C LEU A 22 2.05 -1.51 -0.06
N GLY A 23 2.35 -1.32 1.22
CA GLY A 23 3.15 -0.20 1.70
C GLY A 23 4.54 -0.18 1.08
N GLN A 24 5.19 -1.35 1.02
CA GLN A 24 6.50 -1.52 0.38
C GLN A 24 6.45 -1.19 -1.11
N LEU A 25 5.44 -1.69 -1.84
CA LEU A 25 5.25 -1.33 -3.24
C LEU A 25 5.16 0.19 -3.41
N ILE A 26 4.31 0.88 -2.64
CA ILE A 26 4.16 2.34 -2.73
C ILE A 26 5.49 3.05 -2.45
N TYR A 27 6.25 2.59 -1.46
CA TYR A 27 7.58 3.11 -1.14
C TYR A 27 8.53 2.97 -2.34
N ASP A 28 8.63 1.77 -2.91
CA ASP A 28 9.55 1.47 -4.01
C ASP A 28 9.21 2.33 -5.22
N LEU A 29 7.93 2.38 -5.60
CA LEU A 29 7.46 3.20 -6.71
C LEU A 29 7.72 4.70 -6.49
N ARG A 30 7.64 5.19 -5.25
CA ARG A 30 7.96 6.58 -4.90
C ARG A 30 9.45 6.87 -5.06
N ILE A 31 10.31 5.96 -4.61
CA ILE A 31 11.77 6.10 -4.72
C ILE A 31 12.21 6.06 -6.18
N ASP A 32 11.62 5.18 -7.00
CA ASP A 32 11.92 5.07 -8.43
C ASP A 32 11.69 6.38 -9.20
N VAL A 33 10.66 7.15 -8.81
CA VAL A 33 10.37 8.46 -9.42
C VAL A 33 11.05 9.62 -8.70
N GLY A 34 11.93 9.34 -7.73
CA GLY A 34 12.77 10.32 -7.05
C GLY A 34 12.04 11.27 -6.10
N LEU A 35 10.88 10.88 -5.56
CA LEU A 35 10.09 11.73 -4.68
C LEU A 35 10.35 11.44 -3.21
N SER A 36 10.37 12.48 -2.38
CA SER A 36 10.19 12.37 -0.94
C SER A 36 8.73 12.11 -0.58
N GLN A 37 8.47 11.61 0.63
CA GLN A 37 7.10 11.44 1.13
C GLN A 37 6.31 12.77 1.16
N ARG A 38 7.00 13.90 1.42
CA ARG A 38 6.37 15.23 1.42
C ARG A 38 5.95 15.64 0.01
N GLU A 39 6.77 15.41 -1.00
CA GLU A 39 6.43 15.73 -2.38
C GLU A 39 5.30 14.85 -2.91
N LEU A 40 5.28 13.56 -2.56
CA LEU A 40 4.14 12.70 -2.87
C LEU A 40 2.87 13.20 -2.18
N ALA A 41 2.96 13.60 -0.91
CA ALA A 41 1.84 14.16 -0.17
C ALA A 41 1.28 15.43 -0.82
N GLU A 42 2.15 16.34 -1.27
CA GLU A 42 1.78 17.56 -1.99
C GLU A 42 1.04 17.24 -3.29
N ARG A 43 1.56 16.30 -4.10
CA ARG A 43 0.89 15.84 -5.33
C ARG A 43 -0.47 15.20 -5.06
N MET A 44 -0.59 14.48 -3.96
CA MET A 44 -1.86 13.86 -3.56
C MET A 44 -2.83 14.83 -2.89
N GLY A 45 -2.40 16.03 -2.47
CA GLY A 45 -3.22 16.93 -1.65
C GLY A 45 -3.51 16.32 -0.26
N THR A 46 -2.50 15.75 0.38
CA THR A 46 -2.59 15.14 1.72
C THR A 46 -1.38 15.51 2.59
N THR A 47 -1.21 14.87 3.74
CA THR A 47 -0.07 15.12 4.65
C THR A 47 1.02 14.07 4.49
N GLN A 48 2.29 14.43 4.77
CA GLN A 48 3.39 13.48 4.81
C GLN A 48 3.11 12.32 5.79
N SER A 49 2.41 12.57 6.89
CA SER A 49 2.01 11.54 7.85
C SER A 49 0.96 10.55 7.31
N VAL A 50 0.19 10.93 6.29
CA VAL A 50 -0.67 9.97 5.56
C VAL A 50 0.19 9.09 4.67
N ILE A 51 1.18 9.65 3.98
CA ILE A 51 2.10 8.88 3.13
C ILE A 51 2.95 7.90 3.95
N SER A 52 3.55 8.35 5.05
CA SER A 52 4.32 7.46 5.95
C SER A 52 3.50 6.26 6.40
N ARG A 53 2.25 6.50 6.83
CA ARG A 53 1.35 5.43 7.24
C ARG A 53 0.96 4.50 6.10
N LEU A 54 0.79 5.00 4.87
CA LEU A 54 0.54 4.14 3.71
C LEU A 54 1.72 3.20 3.48
N GLU A 55 2.94 3.73 3.52
CA GLU A 55 4.19 2.96 3.34
C GLU A 55 4.48 1.97 4.48
N GLU A 56 4.00 2.26 5.69
CA GLU A 56 4.10 1.38 6.87
C GLU A 56 2.99 0.30 6.93
N GLY A 57 2.19 0.14 5.87
CA GLY A 57 1.10 -0.83 5.80
C GLY A 57 -0.20 -0.31 6.42
N GLY A 58 -0.68 0.82 5.91
CA GLY A 58 -1.74 1.68 6.45
C GLY A 58 -3.14 1.08 6.72
N GLY A 59 -3.30 -0.24 6.66
CA GLY A 59 -4.48 -0.97 7.11
C GLY A 59 -5.75 -0.59 6.35
N ALA A 60 -6.84 -0.41 7.09
CA ALA A 60 -8.19 -0.06 6.61
C ALA A 60 -8.30 1.23 5.74
N ARG A 61 -7.20 1.93 5.45
CA ARG A 61 -7.14 3.08 4.53
C ARG A 61 -6.64 2.73 3.13
N ASN A 62 -6.29 1.48 2.86
CA ASN A 62 -5.93 0.96 1.53
C ASN A 62 -7.15 0.80 0.61
N ARG A 63 -8.02 1.82 0.59
CA ARG A 63 -9.19 1.84 -0.28
C ARG A 63 -8.76 2.12 -1.73
N ILE A 64 -9.49 1.56 -2.67
CA ILE A 64 -9.26 1.71 -4.12
C ILE A 64 -9.11 3.20 -4.52
N ASP A 65 -9.94 4.10 -3.97
CA ASP A 65 -9.86 5.53 -4.26
C ASP A 65 -8.55 6.18 -3.77
N THR A 66 -8.02 5.72 -2.64
CA THR A 66 -6.73 6.18 -2.12
C THR A 66 -5.59 5.65 -2.98
N LEU A 67 -5.61 4.37 -3.34
CA LEU A 67 -4.59 3.76 -4.20
C LEU A 67 -4.58 4.39 -5.61
N ALA A 68 -5.75 4.73 -6.16
CA ALA A 68 -5.85 5.41 -7.44
C ALA A 68 -5.21 6.82 -7.40
N ARG A 69 -5.37 7.54 -6.29
CA ARG A 69 -4.71 8.85 -6.08
C ARG A 69 -3.20 8.71 -5.93
N VAL A 70 -2.72 7.69 -5.20
CA VAL A 70 -1.29 7.37 -5.10
C VAL A 70 -0.71 7.10 -6.49
N ALA A 71 -1.34 6.20 -7.26
CA ALA A 71 -0.91 5.86 -8.61
C ALA A 71 -0.83 7.10 -9.50
N THR A 72 -1.88 7.93 -9.51
CA THR A 72 -1.91 9.19 -10.28
C THR A 72 -0.78 10.14 -9.87
N ALA A 73 -0.53 10.31 -8.56
CA ALA A 73 0.52 11.20 -8.06
C ALA A 73 1.94 10.71 -8.40
N LEU A 74 2.10 9.40 -8.58
CA LEU A 74 3.32 8.75 -9.06
C LEU A 74 3.42 8.72 -10.60
N GLY A 75 2.44 9.24 -11.33
CA GLY A 75 2.41 9.20 -12.80
C GLY A 75 2.12 7.80 -13.37
N ARG A 76 1.39 6.97 -12.62
CA ARG A 76 1.04 5.58 -12.94
C ARG A 76 -0.48 5.39 -13.00
N HIS A 77 -0.91 4.20 -13.41
CA HIS A 77 -2.31 3.78 -13.44
C HIS A 77 -2.57 2.69 -12.40
N LEU A 78 -3.70 2.76 -11.70
CA LEU A 78 -4.17 1.64 -10.88
C LEU A 78 -4.87 0.63 -11.78
N VAL A 79 -4.41 -0.62 -11.75
CA VAL A 79 -5.04 -1.75 -12.42
C VAL A 79 -5.55 -2.72 -11.36
N LEU A 80 -6.83 -3.06 -11.43
CA LEU A 80 -7.44 -4.14 -10.64
C LEU A 80 -7.82 -5.26 -11.61
N SER A 81 -7.34 -6.47 -11.35
CA SER A 81 -7.55 -7.62 -12.24
C SER A 81 -7.88 -8.88 -11.44
N PHE A 82 -8.64 -9.79 -12.07
CA PHE A 82 -9.02 -11.09 -11.53
C PHE A 82 -8.61 -12.18 -12.54
N PRO A 83 -7.30 -12.40 -12.75
CA PRO A 83 -6.85 -13.40 -13.70
C PRO A 83 -7.09 -14.82 -13.16
N ALA A 84 -7.25 -15.80 -14.05
CA ALA A 84 -7.34 -17.21 -13.65
C ALA A 84 -6.02 -17.74 -13.08
N GLU A 85 -4.89 -17.17 -13.53
CA GLU A 85 -3.53 -17.49 -13.09
C GLU A 85 -2.78 -16.16 -12.87
N VAL A 86 -2.12 -16.02 -11.72
CA VAL A 86 -1.28 -14.85 -11.42
C VAL A 86 0.11 -15.09 -12.01
N PRO A 87 0.69 -14.15 -12.78
CA PRO A 87 2.04 -14.29 -13.31
C PRO A 87 3.08 -14.47 -12.19
N ASP A 88 4.09 -15.31 -12.43
CA ASP A 88 5.16 -15.60 -11.46
C ASP A 88 5.98 -14.37 -11.03
N ARG A 89 5.98 -13.31 -11.85
CA ARG A 89 6.71 -12.08 -11.61
C ARG A 89 5.89 -10.86 -12.02
N MET A 90 5.78 -9.91 -11.10
CA MET A 90 5.20 -8.58 -11.33
C MET A 90 6.11 -7.56 -10.64
N ASP A 91 6.64 -6.59 -11.38
CA ASP A 91 7.58 -5.60 -10.83
C ASP A 91 6.87 -4.39 -10.19
N ASP A 92 5.59 -4.17 -10.50
CA ASP A 92 4.79 -3.02 -10.06
C ASP A 92 3.40 -3.38 -9.52
N ALA A 93 3.21 -4.63 -9.11
CA ALA A 93 1.96 -5.12 -8.56
C ALA A 93 2.22 -6.10 -7.41
N ILE A 94 1.22 -6.20 -6.54
CA ILE A 94 1.18 -7.21 -5.49
C ILE A 94 -0.05 -8.09 -5.69
N GLN A 95 0.08 -9.37 -5.35
CA GLN A 95 -1.06 -10.25 -5.17
C GLN A 95 -1.55 -10.08 -3.73
N VAL A 96 -2.83 -9.76 -3.59
CA VAL A 96 -3.55 -9.78 -2.31
C VAL A 96 -4.52 -10.95 -2.35
N ALA A 97 -4.59 -11.73 -1.26
CA ALA A 97 -5.33 -12.99 -1.16
C ALA A 97 -6.51 -12.88 -0.19
#